data_AF-A0A927TE93-F1
#
_entry.id   AF-A0A927TE93-F1
#
_cell.length_a   1.000
_cell.length_b   1.000
_cell.length_c   1.000
_cell.angle_alpha   90.00
_cell.angle_beta   90.00
_cell.angle_gamma   90.00
#
_symmetry.space_group_name_H-M   'P 1'
#
loop_
_entity.id
_entity.type
_entity.pdbx_description
1 polymer ?
#
loop_
_entity_poly.entity_id
_entity_poly.type
_entity_poly.pdbx_seq_one_letter_code
_entity_poly.pdbx_strand_id
1 'polypeptide(L)'
;MSLLKKNAKEANILVAKVMRITFVIFTLIYLLNVIGIFVVDKSIMTMTYLISAALLWLPTILVKIVKQDSNYVSYIPYVNVICAAVFVTVLSITLTYHVVAIYVYPIAIASLYFSKLLNIVATGLTVVGVSAGQVMAFYMKTLQDDNFTEFDDVIIFGVIPRALVVIAVAAIFTMLCSRTAAMLSNLMGAEEQKEMLERMQRMRDNASQSSESMVVMVTELASITENSLQANQSISAETERLLTGSTENTVAIEQVDDKIQDISEQLAELSSLNHRTAGLTDRISENTRENQRRMDDATESMEQIHSSTNVCKGIISNLGEESKQIIGIVETITYISGQTNILALNASIEAARAGEHGRGFAVVAEEIQQLSEQTKTAVENIGNIVHEVVKNTEDAVVAMEQNAKATQKGMDSIRKANESATLITSSNEELAGQIHEIDKAAEVIRVKSGQVADSMKQISNNTQQNCNAVELVTAATQENTAGTESLSEIVEQIKALSQQLNVVVQG
;
A
#
# COMPACT_ATOMS: atom_id res chain seq x y z
N MET A 1 -2.58 30.80 -56.76
CA MET A 1 -3.64 30.50 -57.76
C MET A 1 -4.85 31.39 -57.52
N SER A 2 -5.11 32.42 -58.29
CA SER A 2 -4.17 33.29 -59.00
C SER A 2 -4.79 34.68 -58.92
N LEU A 3 -4.01 35.69 -58.51
CA LEU A 3 -4.44 37.09 -58.54
C LEU A 3 -5.03 37.48 -59.91
N LEU A 4 -4.66 36.78 -60.99
CA LEU A 4 -5.29 36.85 -62.31
C LEU A 4 -6.81 36.58 -62.31
N LYS A 5 -7.31 35.61 -61.54
CA LYS A 5 -8.76 35.38 -61.39
C LYS A 5 -9.44 36.52 -60.62
N LYS A 6 -8.77 37.09 -59.60
CA LYS A 6 -9.28 38.23 -58.83
C LYS A 6 -9.33 39.51 -59.68
N ASN A 7 -8.28 39.77 -60.45
CA ASN A 7 -8.21 40.89 -61.39
C ASN A 7 -9.25 40.74 -62.52
N ALA A 8 -9.43 39.54 -63.07
CA ALA A 8 -10.48 39.31 -64.08
C ALA A 8 -11.90 39.52 -63.52
N LYS A 9 -12.13 39.14 -62.26
CA LYS A 9 -13.40 39.35 -61.54
C LYS A 9 -13.70 40.85 -61.35
N GLU A 10 -12.72 41.61 -60.88
CA GLU A 10 -12.84 43.06 -60.71
C GLU A 10 -13.00 43.79 -62.05
N ALA A 11 -12.23 43.40 -63.08
CA ALA A 11 -12.34 43.94 -64.43
C ALA A 11 -13.74 43.68 -65.04
N ASN A 12 -14.30 42.48 -64.86
CA ASN A 12 -15.65 42.15 -65.31
C ASN A 12 -16.72 43.04 -64.63
N ILE A 13 -16.60 43.29 -63.32
CA ILE A 13 -17.51 44.18 -62.59
C ILE A 13 -17.38 45.62 -63.11
N LEU A 14 -16.15 46.08 -63.38
CA LEU A 14 -15.87 47.41 -63.89
C LEU A 14 -16.46 47.60 -65.30
N VAL A 15 -16.24 46.65 -66.20
CA VAL A 15 -16.81 46.65 -67.56
C VAL A 15 -18.33 46.69 -67.53
N ALA A 16 -18.98 45.89 -66.69
CA ALA A 16 -20.44 45.94 -66.51
C ALA A 16 -20.94 47.29 -65.96
N LYS A 17 -20.14 48.02 -65.16
CA LYS A 17 -20.46 49.39 -64.76
C LYS A 17 -20.34 50.35 -65.95
N VAL A 18 -19.23 50.29 -66.70
CA VAL A 18 -19.00 51.15 -67.87
C VAL A 18 -20.11 50.98 -68.90
N MET A 19 -20.48 49.75 -69.25
CA MET A 19 -21.54 49.51 -70.24
C MET A 19 -22.93 49.98 -69.79
N ARG A 20 -23.24 49.93 -68.48
CA ARG A 20 -24.47 50.54 -67.95
C ARG A 20 -24.47 52.06 -68.06
N ILE A 21 -23.33 52.69 -67.79
CA ILE A 21 -23.20 54.14 -67.97
C ILE A 21 -23.38 54.48 -69.45
N THR A 22 -22.77 53.72 -70.35
CA THR A 22 -22.95 53.87 -71.80
C THR A 22 -24.39 53.66 -72.22
N PHE A 23 -25.13 52.71 -71.62
CA PHE A 23 -26.56 52.53 -71.86
C PHE A 23 -27.36 53.78 -71.49
N VAL A 24 -27.13 54.36 -70.30
CA VAL A 24 -27.83 55.59 -69.88
C VAL A 24 -27.55 56.75 -70.85
N ILE A 25 -26.30 56.92 -71.28
CA ILE A 25 -25.92 57.92 -72.27
C ILE A 25 -26.63 57.64 -73.60
N PHE A 26 -26.70 56.38 -74.03
CA PHE A 26 -27.34 56.00 -75.28
C PHE A 26 -28.86 56.18 -75.24
N THR A 27 -29.51 55.92 -74.10
CA THR A 27 -30.92 56.26 -73.85
C THR A 27 -31.17 57.76 -73.98
N LEU A 28 -30.25 58.60 -73.49
CA LEU A 28 -30.34 60.04 -73.67
C LEU A 28 -30.24 60.43 -75.15
N ILE A 29 -29.32 59.83 -75.91
CA ILE A 29 -29.20 60.04 -77.37
C ILE A 29 -30.49 59.66 -78.10
N TYR A 30 -31.11 58.54 -77.72
CA TYR A 30 -32.40 58.12 -78.27
C TYR A 30 -33.52 59.15 -77.96
N LEU A 31 -33.61 59.64 -76.73
CA LEU A 31 -34.59 60.67 -76.35
C LEU A 31 -34.38 61.97 -77.13
N LEU A 32 -33.12 62.39 -77.34
CA LEU A 32 -32.80 63.57 -78.15
C LEU A 32 -33.21 63.39 -79.62
N ASN A 33 -33.11 62.17 -80.17
CA ASN A 33 -33.63 61.86 -81.50
C ASN A 33 -35.17 61.97 -81.57
N VAL A 34 -35.89 61.49 -80.54
CA VAL A 34 -37.35 61.61 -80.46
C VAL A 34 -37.82 63.08 -80.43
N ILE A 35 -37.04 63.96 -79.77
CA ILE A 35 -37.30 65.41 -79.69
C ILE A 35 -36.94 66.14 -81.01
N GLY A 36 -36.31 65.45 -81.96
CA GLY A 36 -35.99 65.98 -83.30
C GLY A 36 -34.63 66.66 -83.42
N ILE A 37 -33.74 66.51 -82.43
CA ILE A 37 -32.38 67.08 -82.46
C ILE A 37 -31.47 66.28 -83.40
N PHE A 38 -31.63 64.95 -83.45
CA PHE A 38 -30.90 64.10 -84.39
C PHE A 38 -31.80 63.71 -85.57
N VAL A 39 -31.33 63.95 -86.79
CA VAL A 39 -32.06 63.65 -88.04
C VAL A 39 -31.79 62.21 -88.47
N VAL A 40 -32.37 61.24 -87.76
CA VAL A 40 -32.35 59.82 -88.14
C VAL A 40 -33.78 59.29 -88.12
N ASP A 41 -34.13 58.40 -89.05
CA ASP A 41 -35.46 57.80 -89.11
C ASP A 41 -35.86 57.15 -87.78
N LYS A 42 -37.07 57.48 -87.29
CA LYS A 42 -37.56 57.06 -85.97
C LYS A 42 -37.66 55.53 -85.86
N SER A 43 -38.02 54.83 -86.94
CA SER A 43 -38.16 53.37 -86.93
C SER A 43 -36.79 52.70 -86.82
N ILE A 44 -35.81 53.19 -87.57
CA ILE A 44 -34.44 52.69 -87.59
C ILE A 44 -33.74 52.98 -86.25
N MET A 45 -33.91 54.18 -85.70
CA MET A 45 -33.34 54.55 -84.41
C MET A 45 -33.95 53.74 -83.25
N THR A 46 -35.25 53.46 -83.29
CA THR A 46 -35.93 52.62 -82.26
C THR A 46 -35.43 51.17 -82.28
N MET A 47 -35.28 50.58 -83.47
CA MET A 47 -34.73 49.22 -83.60
C MET A 47 -33.27 49.15 -83.12
N THR A 48 -32.46 50.13 -83.48
CA THR A 48 -31.06 50.27 -83.06
C THR A 48 -30.94 50.42 -81.55
N TYR A 49 -31.86 51.19 -80.94
CA TYR A 49 -31.93 51.36 -79.49
C TYR A 49 -32.21 50.05 -78.76
N LEU A 50 -33.20 49.26 -79.21
CA LEU A 50 -33.53 47.98 -78.58
C LEU A 50 -32.37 46.97 -78.65
N ILE A 51 -31.72 46.85 -79.82
CA ILE A 51 -30.57 45.96 -80.02
C ILE A 51 -29.39 46.39 -79.14
N SER A 52 -29.07 47.68 -79.13
CA SER A 52 -27.97 48.24 -78.33
C SER A 52 -28.24 48.14 -76.82
N ALA A 53 -29.49 48.35 -76.39
CA ALA A 53 -29.91 48.18 -75.00
C ALA A 53 -29.66 46.76 -74.51
N ALA A 54 -30.02 45.75 -75.32
CA ALA A 54 -29.76 44.35 -75.01
C ALA A 54 -28.25 44.06 -74.91
N LEU A 55 -27.45 44.54 -75.86
CA LEU A 55 -25.99 44.34 -75.88
C LEU A 55 -25.28 45.00 -74.69
N LEU A 56 -25.70 46.21 -74.28
CA LEU A 56 -25.09 46.93 -73.16
C LEU A 56 -25.51 46.39 -71.78
N TRP A 57 -26.68 45.76 -71.67
CA TRP A 57 -27.11 45.10 -70.42
C TRP A 57 -26.57 43.68 -70.28
N LEU A 58 -26.24 43.00 -71.38
CA LEU A 58 -25.77 41.60 -71.35
C LEU A 58 -24.58 41.39 -70.39
N PRO A 59 -23.54 42.24 -70.34
CA PRO A 59 -22.44 42.10 -69.39
C PRO A 59 -22.85 42.21 -67.92
N THR A 60 -23.82 43.08 -67.62
CA THR A 60 -24.33 43.23 -66.24
C THR A 60 -25.10 41.99 -65.80
N ILE A 61 -25.87 41.41 -66.71
CA ILE A 61 -26.61 40.17 -66.48
C ILE A 61 -25.63 39.02 -66.28
N LEU A 62 -24.61 38.90 -67.15
CA LEU A 62 -23.58 37.85 -67.06
C LEU A 62 -22.81 37.90 -65.73
N VAL A 63 -22.43 39.10 -65.26
CA VAL A 63 -21.71 39.28 -63.99
C VAL A 63 -22.57 38.89 -62.77
N LYS A 64 -23.90 39.02 -62.85
CA LYS A 64 -24.83 38.63 -61.76
C LYS A 64 -25.22 37.15 -61.80
N ILE A 65 -25.40 36.58 -62.98
CA ILE A 65 -25.86 35.19 -63.16
C ILE A 65 -24.71 34.20 -63.03
N VAL A 66 -23.55 34.50 -63.61
CA VAL A 66 -22.38 33.62 -63.54
C VAL A 66 -21.74 33.79 -62.16
N LYS A 67 -21.81 32.74 -61.32
CA LYS A 67 -21.05 32.69 -60.06
C LYS A 67 -19.58 32.97 -60.38
N GLN A 68 -19.05 34.05 -59.82
CA GLN A 68 -17.72 34.60 -60.16
C GLN A 68 -16.52 33.70 -59.79
N ASP A 69 -16.77 32.47 -59.32
CA ASP A 69 -15.76 31.43 -59.06
C ASP A 69 -15.85 30.23 -60.03
N SER A 70 -16.79 30.25 -61.00
CA SER A 70 -16.94 29.19 -62.01
C SER A 70 -15.91 29.29 -63.13
N ASN A 71 -15.56 28.14 -63.76
CA ASN A 71 -14.65 28.10 -64.91
C ASN A 71 -15.12 28.94 -66.11
N TYR A 72 -16.41 29.29 -66.18
CA TYR A 72 -16.96 30.15 -67.23
C TYR A 72 -16.51 31.62 -67.14
N VAL A 73 -15.94 32.05 -66.00
CA VAL A 73 -15.46 33.44 -65.80
C VAL A 73 -14.34 33.82 -66.78
N SER A 74 -13.57 32.84 -67.27
CA SER A 74 -12.50 33.09 -68.24
C SER A 74 -13.01 33.50 -69.63
N TYR A 75 -14.28 33.23 -69.95
CA TYR A 75 -14.87 33.56 -71.27
C TYR A 75 -15.63 34.90 -71.26
N ILE A 76 -16.01 35.41 -70.09
CA ILE A 76 -16.75 36.68 -69.93
C ILE A 76 -16.03 37.88 -70.61
N PRO A 77 -14.69 38.03 -70.53
CA PRO A 77 -14.00 39.14 -71.18
C PRO A 77 -14.22 39.16 -72.70
N TYR A 78 -14.19 37.99 -73.36
CA TYR A 78 -14.41 37.88 -74.79
C TYR A 78 -15.85 38.23 -75.16
N VAL A 79 -16.83 37.74 -74.39
CA VAL A 79 -18.25 38.06 -74.61
C VAL A 79 -18.48 39.57 -74.48
N ASN A 80 -17.90 40.22 -73.47
CA ASN A 80 -18.03 41.65 -73.28
C ASN A 80 -17.43 42.45 -74.45
N VAL A 81 -16.25 42.05 -74.94
CA VAL A 81 -15.62 42.69 -76.10
C VAL A 81 -16.44 42.50 -77.37
N ILE A 82 -17.00 41.31 -77.58
CA ILE A 82 -17.90 41.04 -78.71
C ILE A 82 -19.15 41.91 -78.61
N CYS A 83 -19.79 41.99 -77.44
CA CYS A 83 -20.95 42.88 -77.24
C CYS A 83 -20.62 44.34 -77.54
N ALA A 84 -19.47 44.83 -77.10
CA ALA A 84 -19.01 46.18 -77.41
C ALA A 84 -18.79 46.37 -78.92
N ALA A 85 -18.11 45.43 -79.59
CA ALA A 85 -17.83 45.52 -81.02
C ALA A 85 -19.11 45.46 -81.87
N VAL A 86 -20.06 44.58 -81.52
CA VAL A 86 -21.36 44.49 -82.18
C VAL A 86 -22.19 45.76 -81.93
N PHE A 87 -22.18 46.29 -80.71
CA PHE A 87 -22.82 47.57 -80.40
C PHE A 87 -22.28 48.69 -81.28
N VAL A 88 -20.96 48.82 -81.40
CA VAL A 88 -20.34 49.82 -82.29
C VAL A 88 -20.68 49.58 -83.75
N THR A 89 -20.75 48.33 -84.19
CA THR A 89 -21.15 47.98 -85.56
C THR A 89 -22.57 48.44 -85.85
N VAL A 90 -23.51 48.17 -84.94
CA VAL A 90 -24.92 48.61 -85.04
C VAL A 90 -25.02 50.13 -85.09
N LEU A 91 -24.21 50.85 -84.31
CA LEU A 91 -24.14 52.32 -84.38
C LEU A 91 -23.54 52.83 -85.69
N SER A 92 -22.52 52.15 -86.22
CA SER A 92 -21.90 52.56 -87.49
C SER A 92 -22.85 52.43 -88.69
N ILE A 93 -23.89 51.60 -88.59
CA ILE A 93 -24.92 51.45 -89.64
C ILE A 93 -25.93 52.62 -89.62
N THR A 94 -26.11 53.23 -88.44
CA THR A 94 -27.31 54.05 -88.14
C THR A 94 -27.02 55.52 -87.85
N LEU A 95 -25.82 55.86 -87.36
CA LEU A 95 -25.44 57.22 -86.99
C LEU A 95 -24.34 57.76 -87.93
N THR A 96 -24.57 58.93 -88.53
CA THR A 96 -23.76 59.44 -89.65
C THR A 96 -22.53 60.26 -89.23
N TYR A 97 -22.67 61.23 -88.30
CA TYR A 97 -21.65 62.30 -88.16
C TYR A 97 -20.80 62.24 -86.88
N HIS A 98 -21.11 61.39 -85.90
CA HIS A 98 -20.49 61.44 -84.56
C HIS A 98 -19.99 60.10 -83.99
N VAL A 99 -19.86 59.05 -84.82
CA VAL A 99 -19.54 57.68 -84.33
C VAL A 99 -18.03 57.38 -84.29
N VAL A 100 -17.18 58.20 -84.91
CA VAL A 100 -15.73 57.90 -85.01
C VAL A 100 -15.06 57.79 -83.64
N ALA A 101 -15.47 58.61 -82.67
CA ALA A 101 -14.97 58.52 -81.29
C ALA A 101 -15.41 57.23 -80.58
N ILE A 102 -16.57 56.67 -80.96
CA ILE A 102 -17.12 55.44 -80.38
C ILE A 102 -16.38 54.19 -80.91
N TYR A 103 -15.67 54.26 -82.03
CA TYR A 103 -14.88 53.12 -82.54
C TYR A 103 -13.78 52.67 -81.57
N VAL A 104 -13.35 53.55 -80.65
CA VAL A 104 -12.37 53.21 -79.61
C VAL A 104 -13.00 52.38 -78.48
N TYR A 105 -14.33 52.36 -78.38
CA TYR A 105 -15.05 51.76 -77.25
C TYR A 105 -14.73 50.28 -77.01
N PRO A 106 -14.73 49.38 -78.01
CA PRO A 106 -14.42 47.96 -77.77
C PRO A 106 -12.97 47.75 -77.34
N ILE A 107 -12.06 48.60 -77.85
CA ILE A 107 -10.64 48.60 -77.49
C ILE A 107 -10.45 49.08 -76.05
N ALA A 108 -11.17 50.12 -75.63
CA ALA A 108 -11.14 50.62 -74.26
C ALA A 108 -11.67 49.58 -73.27
N ILE A 109 -12.76 48.89 -73.61
CA ILE A 109 -13.30 47.78 -72.81
C ILE A 109 -12.30 46.62 -72.71
N ALA A 110 -11.67 46.25 -73.82
CA ALA A 110 -10.67 45.19 -73.83
C ALA A 110 -9.42 45.55 -72.99
N SER A 111 -9.05 46.83 -72.98
CA SER A 111 -7.88 47.34 -72.24
C SER A 111 -8.04 47.26 -70.72
N LEU A 112 -9.28 47.27 -70.19
CA LEU A 112 -9.54 47.09 -68.76
C LEU A 112 -9.12 45.70 -68.24
N TYR A 113 -8.94 44.73 -69.12
CA TYR A 113 -8.46 43.40 -68.78
C TYR A 113 -6.93 43.26 -68.84
N PHE A 114 -6.22 44.30 -69.27
CA PHE A 114 -4.76 44.30 -69.43
C PHE A 114 -4.22 43.12 -70.26
N SER A 115 -5.04 42.59 -71.19
CA SER A 115 -4.70 41.43 -72.02
C SER A 115 -4.39 41.86 -73.45
N LYS A 116 -3.15 41.61 -73.89
CA LYS A 116 -2.70 41.88 -75.26
C LYS A 116 -3.54 41.11 -76.28
N LEU A 117 -3.87 39.85 -75.99
CA LEU A 117 -4.69 39.02 -76.86
C LEU A 117 -6.11 39.58 -77.00
N LEU A 118 -6.71 40.02 -75.89
CA LEU A 118 -8.06 40.57 -75.89
C LEU A 118 -8.13 41.89 -76.68
N ASN A 119 -7.11 42.75 -76.55
CA ASN A 119 -7.01 43.99 -77.33
C ASN A 119 -6.87 43.72 -78.84
N ILE A 120 -6.09 42.72 -79.25
CA ILE A 120 -5.97 42.33 -80.66
C ILE A 120 -7.33 41.83 -81.20
N VAL A 121 -8.01 40.97 -80.45
CA VAL A 121 -9.34 40.46 -80.81
C VAL A 121 -10.37 41.60 -80.92
N ALA A 122 -10.38 42.54 -79.97
CA ALA A 122 -11.25 43.70 -80.00
C ALA A 122 -10.99 44.57 -81.23
N THR A 123 -9.73 44.78 -81.59
CA THR A 123 -9.32 45.57 -82.76
C THR A 123 -9.79 44.92 -84.05
N GLY A 124 -9.54 43.61 -84.22
CA GLY A 124 -9.98 42.86 -85.39
C GLY A 124 -11.49 42.88 -85.55
N LEU A 125 -12.24 42.60 -84.47
CA LEU A 125 -13.70 42.64 -84.48
C LEU A 125 -14.24 44.05 -84.80
N THR A 126 -13.60 45.09 -84.28
CA THR A 126 -14.04 46.48 -84.52
C THR A 126 -13.75 46.91 -85.95
N VAL A 127 -12.58 46.59 -86.49
CA VAL A 127 -12.23 46.89 -87.90
C VAL A 127 -13.21 46.18 -88.83
N VAL A 128 -13.44 44.87 -88.64
CA VAL A 128 -14.38 44.10 -89.46
C VAL A 128 -15.80 44.64 -89.29
N GLY A 129 -16.23 44.89 -88.05
CA GLY A 129 -17.56 45.38 -87.73
C GLY A 129 -17.86 46.75 -88.32
N VAL A 130 -16.96 47.74 -88.14
CA VAL A 130 -17.13 49.09 -88.71
C VAL A 130 -17.06 49.05 -90.24
N SER A 131 -16.21 48.20 -90.83
CA SER A 131 -16.14 48.03 -92.28
C SER A 131 -17.44 47.44 -92.83
N ALA A 132 -17.96 46.38 -92.21
CA ALA A 132 -19.21 45.74 -92.59
C ALA A 132 -20.40 46.68 -92.36
N GLY A 133 -20.41 47.42 -91.25
CA GLY A 133 -21.45 48.40 -90.95
C GLY A 133 -21.52 49.52 -91.98
N GLN A 134 -20.36 50.00 -92.44
CA GLN A 134 -20.30 51.02 -93.49
C GLN A 134 -20.83 50.51 -94.84
N VAL A 135 -20.45 49.29 -95.23
CA VAL A 135 -20.97 48.65 -96.45
C VAL A 135 -22.48 48.43 -96.35
N MET A 136 -22.97 47.97 -95.20
CA MET A 136 -24.39 47.72 -94.98
C MET A 136 -25.21 49.02 -95.01
N ALA A 137 -24.68 50.10 -94.45
CA ALA A 137 -25.33 51.39 -94.44
C ALA A 137 -25.48 52.00 -95.85
N PHE A 138 -24.52 51.74 -96.74
CA PHE A 138 -24.61 52.09 -98.15
C PHE A 138 -25.76 51.36 -98.86
N TYR A 139 -25.86 50.03 -98.67
CA TYR A 139 -26.95 49.24 -99.27
C TYR A 139 -28.33 49.57 -98.71
N MET A 140 -28.43 49.82 -97.40
CA MET A 140 -29.69 50.17 -96.73
C MET A 140 -30.11 51.63 -96.98
N LYS A 141 -29.29 52.43 -97.68
CA LYS A 141 -29.47 53.89 -97.88
C LYS A 141 -29.72 54.66 -96.58
N THR A 142 -29.21 54.15 -95.46
CA THR A 142 -29.29 54.85 -94.16
C THR A 142 -28.35 56.03 -94.10
N LEU A 143 -27.31 56.05 -94.95
CA LEU A 143 -26.37 57.14 -95.15
C LEU A 143 -26.58 57.74 -96.55
N GLN A 144 -27.21 58.92 -96.63
CA GLN A 144 -27.12 59.77 -97.82
C GLN A 144 -25.92 60.70 -97.62
N ASP A 145 -24.79 60.34 -98.23
CA ASP A 145 -23.59 61.16 -98.29
C ASP A 145 -23.20 61.26 -99.77
N ASP A 146 -23.24 62.50 -100.28
CA ASP A 146 -23.07 62.81 -101.70
C ASP A 146 -21.67 62.47 -102.23
N ASN A 147 -20.72 62.10 -101.35
CA ASN A 147 -19.38 61.64 -101.71
C ASN A 147 -19.28 60.13 -101.99
N PHE A 148 -20.33 59.34 -101.76
CA PHE A 148 -20.33 57.89 -102.00
C PHE A 148 -21.37 57.52 -103.05
N THR A 149 -21.03 57.73 -104.33
CA THR A 149 -21.96 57.45 -105.43
C THR A 149 -21.80 56.05 -106.02
N GLU A 150 -20.58 55.49 -105.97
CA GLU A 150 -20.27 54.14 -106.39
C GLU A 150 -19.71 53.29 -105.23
N PHE A 151 -19.79 51.96 -105.35
CA PHE A 151 -19.32 51.04 -104.31
C PHE A 151 -17.81 51.18 -104.02
N ASP A 152 -17.01 51.53 -105.03
CA ASP A 152 -15.57 51.71 -104.90
C ASP A 152 -15.20 52.92 -104.02
N ASP A 153 -16.01 53.99 -104.07
CA ASP A 153 -15.84 55.19 -103.22
C ASP A 153 -16.01 54.84 -101.73
N VAL A 154 -16.96 53.95 -101.41
CA VAL A 154 -17.23 53.50 -100.02
C VAL A 154 -16.03 52.77 -99.43
N ILE A 155 -15.36 51.95 -100.24
CA ILE A 155 -14.18 51.21 -99.80
C ILE A 155 -13.00 52.17 -99.61
N ILE A 156 -12.71 53.01 -100.61
CA ILE A 156 -11.50 53.85 -100.62
C ILE A 156 -11.59 54.99 -99.60
N PHE A 157 -12.71 55.72 -99.56
CA PHE A 157 -12.85 56.91 -98.70
C PHE A 157 -13.60 56.65 -97.39
N GLY A 158 -14.33 55.54 -97.28
CA GLY A 158 -15.07 55.17 -96.07
C GLY A 158 -14.33 54.16 -95.19
N VAL A 159 -14.08 52.97 -95.75
CA VAL A 159 -13.57 51.81 -94.99
C VAL A 159 -12.09 51.97 -94.63
N ILE A 160 -11.22 52.27 -95.60
CA ILE A 160 -9.77 52.30 -95.40
C ILE A 160 -9.33 53.33 -94.34
N PRO A 161 -9.77 54.61 -94.37
CA PRO A 161 -9.32 55.61 -93.41
C PRO A 161 -9.75 55.27 -91.97
N ARG A 162 -10.95 54.71 -91.79
CA ARG A 162 -11.47 54.34 -90.47
C ARG A 162 -10.77 53.11 -89.90
N ALA A 163 -10.51 52.11 -90.73
CA ALA A 163 -9.70 50.96 -90.33
C ALA A 163 -8.31 51.40 -89.85
N LEU A 164 -7.67 52.34 -90.55
CA LEU A 164 -6.37 52.89 -90.17
C LEU A 164 -6.42 53.63 -88.82
N VAL A 165 -7.44 54.46 -88.58
CA VAL A 165 -7.65 55.15 -87.28
C VAL A 165 -7.87 54.15 -86.15
N VAL A 166 -8.69 53.12 -86.35
CA VAL A 166 -8.95 52.08 -85.32
C VAL A 166 -7.67 51.31 -84.99
N ILE A 167 -6.87 50.96 -86.00
CA ILE A 167 -5.58 50.28 -85.81
C ILE A 167 -4.59 51.18 -85.06
N ALA A 168 -4.50 52.47 -85.41
CA ALA A 168 -3.61 53.42 -84.76
C ALA A 168 -3.96 53.61 -83.27
N VAL A 169 -5.25 53.77 -82.95
CA VAL A 169 -5.70 53.91 -81.55
C VAL A 169 -5.52 52.60 -80.77
N ALA A 170 -5.79 51.45 -81.40
CA ALA A 170 -5.54 50.13 -80.80
C ALA A 170 -4.07 49.93 -80.41
N ALA A 171 -3.13 50.38 -81.25
CA ALA A 171 -1.71 50.31 -80.96
C ALA A 171 -1.34 51.12 -79.70
N ILE A 172 -1.87 52.33 -79.56
CA ILE A 172 -1.67 53.19 -78.37
C ILE A 172 -2.20 52.52 -77.09
N PHE A 173 -3.45 52.03 -77.12
CA PHE A 173 -4.06 51.37 -75.95
C PHE A 173 -3.36 50.07 -75.57
N THR A 174 -2.89 49.31 -76.56
CA THR A 174 -2.11 48.08 -76.33
C THR A 174 -0.77 48.39 -75.68
N MET A 175 -0.09 49.45 -76.12
CA MET A 175 1.19 49.91 -75.53
C MET A 175 1.00 50.40 -74.08
N LEU A 176 -0.07 51.18 -73.82
CA LEU A 176 -0.44 51.63 -72.47
C LEU A 176 -0.75 50.46 -71.53
N CYS A 177 -1.53 49.47 -71.98
CA CYS A 177 -1.83 48.27 -71.21
C CYS A 177 -0.57 47.47 -70.86
N SER A 178 0.33 47.30 -71.82
CA SER A 178 1.56 46.52 -71.60
C SER A 178 2.45 47.18 -70.54
N ARG A 179 2.55 48.53 -70.54
CA ARG A 179 3.35 49.26 -69.56
C ARG A 179 2.74 49.23 -68.15
N THR A 180 1.41 49.39 -68.05
CA THR A 180 0.70 49.34 -66.76
C THR A 180 0.68 47.95 -66.15
N ALA A 181 0.51 46.90 -66.97
CA ALA A 181 0.60 45.52 -66.50
C ALA A 181 1.99 45.18 -65.93
N ALA A 182 3.07 45.64 -66.58
CA ALA A 182 4.44 45.43 -66.10
C ALA A 182 4.71 46.14 -64.75
N MET A 183 4.24 47.37 -64.59
CA MET A 183 4.39 48.13 -63.34
C MET A 183 3.65 47.45 -62.17
N LEU A 184 2.45 46.93 -62.41
CA LEU A 184 1.66 46.23 -61.39
C LEU A 184 2.31 44.89 -60.99
N SER A 185 2.89 44.16 -61.94
CA SER A 185 3.59 42.90 -61.68
C SER A 185 4.82 43.07 -60.78
N ASN A 186 5.58 44.17 -60.95
CA ASN A 186 6.78 44.42 -60.15
C ASN A 186 6.45 44.81 -58.70
N LEU A 187 5.35 45.54 -58.48
CA LEU A 187 4.86 45.86 -57.13
C LEU A 187 4.37 44.61 -56.39
N MET A 188 3.69 43.70 -57.11
CA MET A 188 3.17 42.46 -56.52
C MET A 188 4.28 41.49 -56.07
N GLY A 189 5.42 41.43 -56.77
CA GLY A 189 6.54 40.55 -56.38
C GLY A 189 7.25 40.97 -55.09
N ALA A 190 7.32 42.27 -54.79
CA ALA A 190 7.99 42.78 -53.60
C ALA A 190 7.17 42.54 -52.31
N GLU A 191 5.84 42.61 -52.40
CA GLU A 191 4.94 42.36 -51.26
C GLU A 191 5.00 40.89 -50.81
N GLU A 192 4.96 39.94 -51.75
CA GLU A 192 5.04 38.50 -51.46
C GLU A 192 6.38 38.11 -50.82
N GLN A 193 7.49 38.72 -51.26
CA GLN A 193 8.81 38.48 -50.66
C GLN A 193 8.89 38.99 -49.21
N LYS A 194 8.31 40.16 -48.93
CA LYS A 194 8.27 40.72 -47.57
C LYS A 194 7.49 39.82 -46.60
N GLU A 195 6.32 39.34 -47.02
CA GLU A 195 5.52 38.45 -46.18
C GLU A 195 6.23 37.11 -45.92
N MET A 196 6.95 36.58 -46.90
CA MET A 196 7.75 35.35 -46.73
C MET A 196 8.90 35.54 -45.73
N LEU A 197 9.59 36.69 -45.78
CA LEU A 197 10.65 37.03 -44.83
C LEU A 197 10.13 37.16 -43.40
N GLU A 198 8.99 37.84 -43.20
CA GLU A 198 8.36 37.98 -41.87
C GLU A 198 7.89 36.62 -41.31
N ARG A 199 7.45 35.69 -42.17
CA ARG A 199 7.11 34.32 -41.75
C ARG A 199 8.36 33.52 -41.38
N MET A 200 9.45 33.64 -42.15
CA MET A 200 10.72 32.99 -41.81
C MET A 200 11.33 33.51 -40.52
N GLN A 201 11.24 34.83 -40.25
CA GLN A 201 11.67 35.40 -38.97
C GLN A 201 10.87 34.84 -37.79
N ARG A 202 9.53 34.83 -37.87
CA ARG A 202 8.70 34.22 -36.83
C ARG A 202 8.99 32.72 -36.63
N MET A 203 9.27 32.00 -37.71
CA MET A 203 9.64 30.59 -37.64
C MET A 203 11.01 30.41 -36.95
N ARG A 204 11.98 31.28 -37.22
CA ARG A 204 13.28 31.31 -36.54
C ARG A 204 13.12 31.60 -35.05
N ASP A 205 12.35 32.63 -34.69
CA ASP A 205 12.14 33.00 -33.28
C ASP A 205 11.46 31.87 -32.50
N ASN A 206 10.41 31.26 -33.08
CA ASN A 206 9.73 30.10 -32.49
C ASN A 206 10.67 28.89 -32.36
N ALA A 207 11.52 28.63 -33.36
CA ALA A 207 12.51 27.54 -33.31
C ALA A 207 13.57 27.80 -32.23
N SER A 208 14.01 29.04 -32.06
CA SER A 208 14.96 29.46 -31.03
C SER A 208 14.39 29.23 -29.63
N GLN A 209 13.18 29.73 -29.39
CA GLN A 209 12.49 29.56 -28.12
C GLN A 209 12.20 28.08 -27.79
N SER A 210 11.85 27.29 -28.82
CA SER A 210 11.65 25.84 -28.66
C SER A 210 12.95 25.12 -28.32
N SER A 211 14.06 25.50 -28.95
CA SER A 211 15.39 24.95 -28.66
C SER A 211 15.84 25.26 -27.24
N GLU A 212 15.68 26.51 -26.79
CA GLU A 212 16.03 26.93 -25.42
C GLU A 212 15.20 26.18 -24.38
N SER A 213 13.88 26.06 -24.61
CA SER A 213 12.99 25.27 -23.75
C SER A 213 13.39 23.79 -23.72
N MET A 214 13.82 23.24 -24.85
CA MET A 214 14.27 21.85 -24.94
C MET A 214 15.57 21.61 -24.18
N VAL A 215 16.51 22.56 -24.17
CA VAL A 215 17.72 22.46 -23.33
C VAL A 215 17.35 22.38 -21.85
N VAL A 216 16.45 23.26 -21.38
CA VAL A 216 16.01 23.28 -19.97
C VAL A 216 15.37 21.94 -19.59
N MET A 217 14.41 21.46 -20.40
CA MET A 217 13.74 20.18 -20.17
C MET A 217 14.72 18.99 -20.15
N VAL A 218 15.73 18.98 -21.03
CA VAL A 218 16.77 17.94 -21.06
C VAL A 218 17.61 17.94 -19.79
N THR A 219 18.02 19.11 -19.28
CA THR A 219 18.76 19.19 -18.01
C THR A 219 17.92 18.71 -16.83
N GLU A 220 16.62 19.01 -16.80
CA GLU A 220 15.72 18.54 -15.76
C GLU A 220 15.51 17.02 -15.83
N LEU A 221 15.30 16.49 -17.04
CA LEU A 221 15.24 15.04 -17.30
C LEU A 221 16.52 14.31 -16.90
N ALA A 222 17.69 14.87 -17.20
CA ALA A 222 18.98 14.31 -16.78
C ALA A 222 19.06 14.20 -15.24
N SER A 223 18.67 15.25 -14.52
CA SER A 223 18.63 15.26 -13.05
C SER A 223 17.64 14.23 -12.49
N ILE A 224 16.44 14.12 -13.07
CA ILE A 224 15.45 13.10 -12.67
C ILE A 224 16.00 11.69 -12.89
N THR A 225 16.68 11.47 -14.01
CA THR A 225 17.28 10.16 -14.37
C THR A 225 18.37 9.77 -13.38
N GLU A 226 19.28 10.69 -13.05
CA GLU A 226 20.33 10.51 -12.04
C GLU A 226 19.74 10.17 -10.66
N ASN A 227 18.76 10.96 -10.20
CA ASN A 227 18.08 10.72 -8.93
C ASN A 227 17.37 9.36 -8.91
N SER A 228 16.74 8.96 -10.03
CA SER A 228 16.07 7.67 -10.14
C SER A 228 17.06 6.50 -10.09
N LEU A 229 18.25 6.66 -10.66
CA LEU A 229 19.31 5.65 -10.59
C LEU A 229 19.80 5.49 -9.14
N GLN A 230 20.04 6.60 -8.43
CA GLN A 230 20.43 6.59 -7.03
C GLN A 230 19.34 5.96 -6.13
N ALA A 231 18.06 6.25 -6.39
CA ALA A 231 16.95 5.64 -5.69
C ALA A 231 16.90 4.12 -5.91
N ASN A 232 17.08 3.65 -7.14
CA ASN A 232 17.13 2.22 -7.46
C ASN A 232 18.31 1.50 -6.77
N GLN A 233 19.48 2.13 -6.70
CA GLN A 233 20.63 1.60 -5.96
C GLN A 233 20.33 1.48 -4.47
N SER A 234 19.67 2.48 -3.89
CA SER A 234 19.26 2.47 -2.47
C SER A 234 18.22 1.38 -2.19
N ILE A 235 17.25 1.21 -3.08
CA ILE A 235 16.24 0.13 -2.99
C ILE A 235 16.93 -1.24 -3.08
N SER A 236 17.89 -1.42 -3.98
CA SER A 236 18.65 -2.67 -4.13
C SER A 236 19.42 -3.03 -2.85
N ALA A 237 20.10 -2.05 -2.25
CA ALA A 237 20.83 -2.26 -0.99
C ALA A 237 19.89 -2.63 0.17
N GLU A 238 18.71 -2.02 0.25
CA GLU A 238 17.74 -2.31 1.30
C GLU A 238 17.08 -3.69 1.10
N THR A 239 16.83 -4.10 -0.15
CA THR A 239 16.32 -5.44 -0.46
C THR A 239 17.33 -6.53 -0.11
N GLU A 240 18.63 -6.30 -0.33
CA GLU A 240 19.69 -7.22 0.13
C GLU A 240 19.75 -7.34 1.66
N ARG A 241 19.61 -6.22 2.38
CA ARG A 241 19.47 -6.22 3.85
C ARG A 241 18.24 -7.01 4.30
N LEU A 242 17.10 -6.84 3.64
CA LEU A 242 15.86 -7.56 3.97
C LEU A 242 15.98 -9.07 3.75
N LEU A 243 16.66 -9.50 2.68
CA LEU A 243 16.95 -10.93 2.45
C LEU A 243 17.84 -11.52 3.54
N THR A 244 18.89 -10.79 3.91
CA THR A 244 19.79 -11.19 5.00
C THR A 244 19.00 -11.33 6.31
N GLY A 245 18.22 -10.32 6.69
CA GLY A 245 17.39 -10.37 7.89
C GLY A 245 16.31 -11.46 7.85
N SER A 246 15.76 -11.76 6.66
CA SER A 246 14.81 -12.87 6.49
C SER A 246 15.49 -14.22 6.72
N THR A 247 16.72 -14.40 6.22
CA THR A 247 17.52 -15.61 6.44
C THR A 247 17.86 -15.79 7.92
N GLU A 248 18.27 -14.70 8.60
CA GLU A 248 18.51 -14.70 10.05
C GLU A 248 17.24 -15.07 10.83
N ASN A 249 16.08 -14.55 10.43
CA ASN A 249 14.79 -14.93 11.03
C ASN A 249 14.50 -16.42 10.85
N THR A 250 14.76 -17.01 9.69
CA THR A 250 14.56 -18.45 9.45
C THR A 250 15.40 -19.28 10.43
N VAL A 251 16.69 -18.95 10.58
CA VAL A 251 17.58 -19.64 11.54
C VAL A 251 17.09 -19.45 12.98
N ALA A 252 16.67 -18.24 13.35
CA ALA A 252 16.14 -17.97 14.69
C ALA A 252 14.85 -18.77 14.97
N ILE A 253 13.97 -18.93 13.98
CA ILE A 253 12.75 -19.73 14.10
C ILE A 253 13.09 -21.21 14.35
N GLU A 254 14.02 -21.78 13.58
CA GLU A 254 14.47 -23.16 13.76
C GLU A 254 15.03 -23.38 15.17
N GLN A 255 15.85 -22.45 15.67
CA GLN A 255 16.39 -22.50 17.02
C GLN A 255 15.28 -22.45 18.09
N VAL A 256 14.24 -21.63 17.90
CA VAL A 256 13.12 -21.58 18.85
C VAL A 256 12.33 -22.88 18.82
N ASP A 257 12.13 -23.49 17.65
CA ASP A 257 11.40 -24.77 17.51
C ASP A 257 12.16 -25.90 18.22
N ASP A 258 13.49 -25.99 18.05
CA ASP A 258 14.35 -26.90 18.81
C ASP A 258 14.21 -26.70 20.32
N LYS A 259 14.18 -25.44 20.79
CA LYS A 259 14.00 -25.13 22.22
C LYS A 259 12.62 -25.52 22.74
N ILE A 260 11.58 -25.44 21.91
CA ILE A 260 10.23 -25.90 22.27
C ILE A 260 10.19 -27.42 22.38
N GLN A 261 10.91 -28.13 21.51
CA GLN A 261 11.07 -29.57 21.62
C GLN A 261 11.79 -29.94 22.93
N ASP A 262 12.92 -29.27 23.24
CA ASP A 262 13.64 -29.46 24.51
C ASP A 262 12.71 -29.26 25.73
N ILE A 263 11.87 -28.21 25.71
CA ILE A 263 10.89 -27.95 26.79
C ILE A 263 9.87 -29.09 26.88
N SER A 264 9.41 -29.61 25.74
CA SER A 264 8.41 -30.69 25.71
C SER A 264 8.96 -31.98 26.32
N GLU A 265 10.23 -32.31 26.02
CA GLU A 265 10.93 -33.45 26.62
C GLU A 265 11.12 -33.26 28.14
N GLN A 266 11.57 -32.08 28.57
CA GLN A 266 11.73 -31.76 30.00
C GLN A 266 10.40 -31.81 30.77
N LEU A 267 9.30 -31.38 30.17
CA LEU A 267 7.97 -31.48 30.79
C LEU A 267 7.51 -32.93 30.94
N ALA A 268 7.83 -33.80 29.99
CA ALA A 268 7.54 -35.24 30.09
C ALA A 268 8.36 -35.89 31.23
N GLU A 269 9.64 -35.54 31.35
CA GLU A 269 10.49 -35.99 32.46
C GLU A 269 9.97 -35.47 33.80
N LEU A 270 9.58 -34.19 33.88
CA LEU A 270 9.01 -33.58 35.08
C LEU A 270 7.73 -34.30 35.51
N SER A 271 6.85 -34.63 34.57
CA SER A 271 5.62 -35.39 34.86
C SER A 271 5.94 -36.79 35.41
N SER A 272 6.92 -37.49 34.83
CA SER A 272 7.38 -38.79 35.36
C SER A 272 7.95 -38.67 36.77
N LEU A 273 8.75 -37.63 37.01
CA LEU A 273 9.33 -37.35 38.33
C LEU A 273 8.26 -37.04 39.37
N ASN A 274 7.28 -36.22 39.03
CA ASN A 274 6.14 -35.90 39.89
C ASN A 274 5.34 -37.15 40.24
N HIS A 275 5.04 -38.00 39.26
CA HIS A 275 4.32 -39.25 39.51
C HIS A 275 5.07 -40.18 40.46
N ARG A 276 6.39 -40.31 40.27
CA ARG A 276 7.24 -41.09 41.19
C ARG A 276 7.29 -40.49 42.58
N THR A 277 7.34 -39.16 42.69
CA THR A 277 7.36 -38.45 43.97
C THR A 277 6.03 -38.62 44.69
N ALA A 278 4.90 -38.53 43.99
CA ALA A 278 3.57 -38.81 44.56
C ALA A 278 3.49 -40.24 45.12
N GLY A 279 3.98 -41.23 44.37
CA GLY A 279 4.04 -42.60 44.87
C GLY A 279 4.94 -42.79 46.10
N LEU A 280 6.00 -42.00 46.24
CA LEU A 280 6.82 -41.98 47.46
C LEU A 280 6.07 -41.35 48.64
N THR A 281 5.39 -40.23 48.40
CA THR A 281 4.53 -39.55 49.39
C THR A 281 3.44 -40.50 49.92
N ASP A 282 2.78 -41.26 49.05
CA ASP A 282 1.77 -42.25 49.48
C ASP A 282 2.39 -43.35 50.38
N ARG A 283 3.56 -43.86 50.00
CA ARG A 283 4.29 -44.86 50.81
C ARG A 283 4.73 -44.32 52.16
N ILE A 284 5.18 -43.06 52.23
CA ILE A 284 5.54 -42.40 53.49
C ILE A 284 4.30 -42.27 54.38
N SER A 285 3.15 -41.88 53.81
CA SER A 285 1.89 -41.77 54.55
C SER A 285 1.49 -43.11 55.17
N GLU A 286 1.53 -44.19 54.39
CA GLU A 286 1.19 -45.53 54.88
C GLU A 286 2.15 -46.02 55.98
N ASN A 287 3.47 -45.89 55.76
CA ASN A 287 4.47 -46.26 56.76
C ASN A 287 4.34 -45.44 58.06
N THR A 288 3.97 -44.16 57.95
CA THR A 288 3.78 -43.28 59.11
C THR A 288 2.54 -43.69 59.90
N ARG A 289 1.43 -44.00 59.20
CA ARG A 289 0.21 -44.55 59.85
C ARG A 289 0.48 -45.88 60.54
N GLU A 290 1.24 -46.77 59.91
CA GLU A 290 1.62 -48.03 60.54
C GLU A 290 2.47 -47.79 61.80
N ASN A 291 3.43 -46.87 61.75
CA ASN A 291 4.23 -46.50 62.92
C ASN A 291 3.38 -45.89 64.04
N GLN A 292 2.40 -45.04 63.73
CA GLN A 292 1.48 -44.48 64.72
C GLN A 292 0.71 -45.60 65.43
N ARG A 293 0.15 -46.58 64.69
CA ARG A 293 -0.52 -47.75 65.31
C ARG A 293 0.42 -48.51 66.24
N ARG A 294 1.66 -48.79 65.80
CA ARG A 294 2.66 -49.47 66.63
C ARG A 294 3.04 -48.68 67.90
N MET A 295 3.02 -47.35 67.83
CA MET A 295 3.26 -46.48 68.98
C MET A 295 2.07 -46.46 69.95
N ASP A 296 0.84 -46.49 69.43
CA ASP A 296 -0.36 -46.61 70.25
C ASP A 296 -0.37 -47.95 71.02
N ASP A 297 -0.06 -49.07 70.34
CA ASP A 297 0.09 -50.40 70.97
C ASP A 297 1.19 -50.41 72.04
N ALA A 298 2.32 -49.74 71.78
CA ALA A 298 3.42 -49.62 72.72
C ALA A 298 3.04 -48.76 73.95
N THR A 299 2.21 -47.74 73.75
CA THR A 299 1.68 -46.89 74.84
C THR A 299 0.77 -47.72 75.74
N GLU A 300 -0.18 -48.46 75.16
CA GLU A 300 -1.07 -49.36 75.93
C GLU A 300 -0.26 -50.40 76.72
N SER A 301 0.76 -50.99 76.10
CA SER A 301 1.64 -51.96 76.76
C SER A 301 2.39 -51.33 77.96
N MET A 302 2.87 -50.09 77.83
CA MET A 302 3.53 -49.38 78.92
C MET A 302 2.57 -49.01 80.05
N GLU A 303 1.32 -48.66 79.74
CA GLU A 303 0.27 -48.43 80.74
C GLU A 303 -0.03 -49.70 81.54
N GLN A 304 -0.12 -50.85 80.87
CA GLN A 304 -0.29 -52.15 81.52
C GLN A 304 0.89 -52.49 82.44
N ILE A 305 2.13 -52.24 82.00
CA ILE A 305 3.34 -52.44 82.82
C ILE A 305 3.33 -51.50 84.03
N HIS A 306 2.98 -50.23 83.84
CA HIS A 306 2.91 -49.24 84.91
C HIS A 306 1.89 -49.66 85.99
N SER A 307 0.70 -50.07 85.55
CA SER A 307 -0.36 -50.59 86.43
C SER A 307 0.11 -51.84 87.20
N SER A 308 0.69 -52.81 86.50
CA SER A 308 1.20 -54.06 87.11
C SER A 308 2.32 -53.80 88.12
N THR A 309 3.20 -52.83 87.83
CA THR A 309 4.28 -52.41 88.74
C THR A 309 3.72 -51.79 90.01
N ASN A 310 2.69 -50.94 89.90
CA ASN A 310 2.02 -50.34 91.07
C ASN A 310 1.30 -51.39 91.93
N VAL A 311 0.66 -52.38 91.30
CA VAL A 311 0.04 -53.51 92.02
C VAL A 311 1.11 -54.33 92.77
N CYS A 312 2.22 -54.67 92.11
CA CYS A 312 3.33 -55.40 92.76
C CYS A 312 3.92 -54.62 93.93
N LYS A 313 4.13 -53.30 93.76
CA LYS A 313 4.58 -52.42 94.84
C LYS A 313 3.67 -52.51 96.07
N GLY A 314 2.35 -52.48 95.86
CA GLY A 314 1.36 -52.62 96.93
C GLY A 314 1.44 -53.96 97.66
N ILE A 315 1.53 -55.07 96.91
CA ILE A 315 1.64 -56.42 97.48
C ILE A 315 2.92 -56.55 98.32
N ILE A 316 4.06 -56.11 97.79
CA ILE A 316 5.35 -56.19 98.50
C ILE A 316 5.35 -55.29 99.74
N SER A 317 4.75 -54.10 99.66
CA SER A 317 4.62 -53.22 100.82
C SER A 317 3.77 -53.86 101.93
N ASN A 318 2.67 -54.53 101.57
CA ASN A 318 1.85 -55.26 102.54
C ASN A 318 2.62 -56.43 103.17
N LEU A 319 3.39 -57.19 102.38
CA LEU A 319 4.24 -58.27 102.89
C LEU A 319 5.30 -57.74 103.88
N GLY A 320 5.87 -56.57 103.60
CA GLY A 320 6.80 -55.90 104.50
C GLY A 320 6.15 -55.53 105.85
N GLU A 321 4.91 -55.05 105.82
CA GLU A 321 4.14 -54.73 107.04
C GLU A 321 3.76 -55.98 107.83
N GLU A 322 3.26 -57.03 107.16
CA GLU A 322 2.97 -58.32 107.78
C GLU A 322 4.23 -58.94 108.41
N SER A 323 5.39 -58.81 107.74
CA SER A 323 6.67 -59.28 108.27
C SER A 323 7.10 -58.49 109.51
N LYS A 324 6.85 -57.18 109.57
CA LYS A 324 7.07 -56.36 110.77
C LYS A 324 6.17 -56.79 111.93
N GLN A 325 4.93 -57.20 111.67
CA GLN A 325 4.06 -57.76 112.70
C GLN A 325 4.61 -59.08 113.26
N ILE A 326 5.18 -59.94 112.40
CA ILE A 326 5.83 -61.19 112.83
C ILE A 326 7.03 -60.90 113.76
N ILE A 327 7.82 -59.85 113.51
CA ILE A 327 8.90 -59.45 114.42
C ILE A 327 8.35 -59.16 115.82
N GLY A 328 7.23 -58.46 115.95
CA GLY A 328 6.59 -58.21 117.25
C GLY A 328 6.13 -59.50 117.95
N ILE A 329 5.68 -60.50 117.18
CA ILE A 329 5.34 -61.84 117.72
C ILE A 329 6.60 -62.56 118.20
N VAL A 330 7.69 -62.54 117.41
CA VAL A 330 8.99 -63.12 117.76
C VAL A 330 9.54 -62.52 119.06
N GLU A 331 9.47 -61.20 119.23
CA GLU A 331 9.85 -60.51 120.47
C GLU A 331 9.00 -60.98 121.67
N THR A 332 7.69 -61.11 121.47
CA THR A 332 6.76 -61.59 122.50
C THR A 332 7.07 -63.03 122.92
N ILE A 333 7.33 -63.93 121.97
CA ILE A 333 7.69 -65.33 122.27
C ILE A 333 9.06 -65.40 122.96
N THR A 334 10.03 -64.60 122.52
CA THR A 334 11.35 -64.51 123.16
C THR A 334 11.22 -64.07 124.62
N TYR A 335 10.37 -63.08 124.89
CA TYR A 335 10.05 -62.63 126.24
C TYR A 335 9.38 -63.73 127.08
N ILE A 336 8.37 -64.43 126.53
CA ILE A 336 7.69 -65.54 127.22
C ILE A 336 8.70 -66.66 127.52
N SER A 337 9.51 -67.07 126.55
CA SER A 337 10.52 -68.12 126.73
C SER A 337 11.55 -67.75 127.80
N GLY A 338 11.97 -66.48 127.85
CA GLY A 338 12.81 -65.94 128.92
C GLY A 338 12.15 -66.01 130.29
N GLN A 339 10.87 -65.65 130.39
CA GLN A 339 10.09 -65.78 131.64
C GLN A 339 9.90 -67.24 132.06
N THR A 340 9.60 -68.14 131.12
CA THR A 340 9.46 -69.58 131.39
C THR A 340 10.78 -70.19 131.85
N ASN A 341 11.91 -69.79 131.26
CA ASN A 341 13.24 -70.18 131.70
C ASN A 341 13.52 -69.74 133.16
N ILE A 342 13.14 -68.51 133.54
CA ILE A 342 13.26 -68.01 134.93
C ILE A 342 12.34 -68.78 135.88
N LEU A 343 11.10 -69.07 135.47
CA LEU A 343 10.14 -69.87 136.24
C LEU A 343 10.65 -71.30 136.47
N ALA A 344 11.19 -71.93 135.42
CA ALA A 344 11.79 -73.26 135.47
C ALA A 344 13.02 -73.29 136.37
N LEU A 345 13.88 -72.26 136.30
CA LEU A 345 15.03 -72.10 137.20
C LEU A 345 14.58 -71.99 138.67
N ASN A 346 13.56 -71.18 138.96
CA ASN A 346 13.01 -71.05 140.31
C ASN A 346 12.41 -72.38 140.81
N ALA A 347 11.71 -73.13 139.94
CA ALA A 347 11.17 -74.44 140.27
C ALA A 347 12.28 -75.48 140.50
N SER A 348 13.37 -75.43 139.73
CA SER A 348 14.55 -76.29 139.90
C SER A 348 15.25 -76.02 141.24
N ILE A 349 15.39 -74.74 141.62
CA ILE A 349 15.91 -74.32 142.93
C ILE A 349 15.03 -74.85 144.08
N GLU A 350 13.71 -74.68 144.01
CA GLU A 350 12.80 -75.11 145.07
C GLU A 350 12.69 -76.65 145.15
N ALA A 351 12.79 -77.34 144.01
CA ALA A 351 12.86 -78.80 143.95
C ALA A 351 14.16 -79.34 144.59
N ALA A 352 15.30 -78.66 144.38
CA ALA A 352 16.55 -78.97 145.06
C ALA A 352 16.45 -78.74 146.58
N ARG A 353 15.69 -77.71 146.99
CA ARG A 353 15.44 -77.36 148.41
C ARG A 353 14.58 -78.41 149.14
N ALA A 354 13.68 -79.09 148.44
CA ALA A 354 12.84 -80.18 148.97
C ALA A 354 13.57 -81.54 149.11
N GLY A 355 14.85 -81.63 148.71
CA GLY A 355 15.68 -82.82 148.88
C GLY A 355 15.17 -84.04 148.09
N GLU A 356 15.20 -85.23 148.70
CA GLU A 356 14.80 -86.50 148.05
C GLU A 356 13.34 -86.48 147.55
N HIS A 357 12.43 -85.75 148.21
CA HIS A 357 11.03 -85.62 147.79
C HIS A 357 10.83 -84.73 146.55
N GLY A 358 11.81 -83.89 146.20
CA GLY A 358 11.78 -82.96 145.06
C GLY A 358 12.43 -83.48 143.78
N ARG A 359 13.07 -84.66 143.79
CA ARG A 359 13.85 -85.19 142.64
C ARG A 359 13.07 -85.26 141.33
N GLY A 360 11.82 -85.72 141.37
CA GLY A 360 10.97 -85.79 140.17
C GLY A 360 10.63 -84.41 139.60
N PHE A 361 10.42 -83.41 140.47
CA PHE A 361 10.16 -82.03 140.06
C PHE A 361 11.40 -81.33 139.53
N ALA A 362 12.60 -81.64 140.06
CA ALA A 362 13.86 -81.09 139.58
C ALA A 362 14.14 -81.49 138.12
N VAL A 363 13.90 -82.77 137.78
CA VAL A 363 14.06 -83.26 136.39
C VAL A 363 13.10 -82.56 135.42
N VAL A 364 11.84 -82.39 135.82
CA VAL A 364 10.85 -81.67 135.00
C VAL A 364 11.24 -80.20 134.83
N ALA A 365 11.73 -79.55 135.89
CA ALA A 365 12.18 -78.16 135.82
C ALA A 365 13.40 -77.97 134.90
N GLU A 366 14.36 -78.88 134.94
CA GLU A 366 15.53 -78.88 134.04
C GLU A 366 15.11 -79.10 132.57
N GLU A 367 14.17 -80.00 132.31
CA GLU A 367 13.62 -80.22 130.96
C GLU A 367 12.87 -78.98 130.42
N ILE A 368 12.07 -78.29 131.25
CA ILE A 368 11.40 -77.04 130.88
C ILE A 368 12.42 -75.93 130.60
N GLN A 369 13.51 -75.88 131.37
CA GLN A 369 14.60 -74.93 131.17
C GLN A 369 15.29 -75.15 129.82
N GLN A 370 15.64 -76.40 129.49
CA GLN A 370 16.21 -76.76 128.19
C GLN A 370 15.26 -76.44 127.04
N LEU A 371 13.96 -76.76 127.18
CA LEU A 371 12.96 -76.48 126.15
C LEU A 371 12.77 -74.98 125.93
N SER A 372 12.87 -74.17 126.99
CA SER A 372 12.78 -72.71 126.92
C SER A 372 14.01 -72.09 126.26
N GLU A 373 15.22 -72.61 126.51
CA GLU A 373 16.42 -72.15 125.80
C GLU A 373 16.40 -72.55 124.31
N GLN A 374 15.99 -73.79 124.01
CA GLN A 374 15.79 -74.23 122.61
C GLN A 374 14.73 -73.39 121.88
N THR A 375 13.62 -73.08 122.54
CA THR A 375 12.56 -72.21 122.00
C THR A 375 13.10 -70.81 121.73
N LYS A 376 13.89 -70.25 122.66
CA LYS A 376 14.52 -68.94 122.49
C LYS A 376 15.47 -68.93 121.29
N THR A 377 16.38 -69.89 121.17
CA THR A 377 17.29 -70.00 120.01
C THR A 377 16.54 -70.18 118.69
N ALA A 378 15.48 -71.00 118.67
CA ALA A 378 14.67 -71.18 117.46
C ALA A 378 13.96 -69.89 117.05
N VAL A 379 13.42 -69.15 118.02
CA VAL A 379 12.72 -67.88 117.79
C VAL A 379 13.69 -66.77 117.37
N GLU A 380 14.91 -66.72 117.91
CA GLU A 380 15.97 -65.81 117.45
C GLU A 380 16.33 -66.07 115.98
N ASN A 381 16.44 -67.35 115.57
CA ASN A 381 16.66 -67.70 114.17
C ASN A 381 15.50 -67.28 113.26
N ILE A 382 14.25 -67.44 113.71
CA ILE A 382 13.07 -66.93 112.99
C ILE A 382 13.16 -65.40 112.88
N GLY A 383 13.52 -64.70 113.96
CA GLY A 383 13.70 -63.25 113.97
C GLY A 383 14.69 -62.76 112.91
N ASN A 384 15.84 -63.44 112.79
CA ASN A 384 16.85 -63.13 111.78
C ASN A 384 16.31 -63.29 110.35
N ILE A 385 15.60 -64.39 110.06
CA ILE A 385 14.97 -64.64 108.75
C ILE A 385 13.94 -63.55 108.43
N VAL A 386 13.09 -63.20 109.40
CA VAL A 386 12.03 -62.20 109.19
C VAL A 386 12.63 -60.79 109.01
N HIS A 387 13.70 -60.45 109.73
CA HIS A 387 14.46 -59.21 109.49
C HIS A 387 15.01 -59.14 108.06
N GLU A 388 15.56 -60.24 107.56
CA GLU A 388 16.03 -60.33 106.18
C GLU A 388 14.88 -60.18 105.17
N VAL A 389 13.71 -60.78 105.44
CA VAL A 389 12.51 -60.60 104.62
C VAL A 389 12.07 -59.14 104.60
N VAL A 390 12.00 -58.46 105.74
CA VAL A 390 11.66 -57.02 105.81
C VAL A 390 12.61 -56.20 104.95
N LYS A 391 13.93 -56.40 105.12
CA LYS A 391 14.93 -55.71 104.32
C LYS A 391 14.75 -55.97 102.82
N ASN A 392 14.57 -57.22 102.42
CA ASN A 392 14.36 -57.60 101.02
C ASN A 392 13.07 -56.98 100.45
N THR A 393 12.00 -56.86 101.24
CA THR A 393 10.78 -56.17 100.80
C THR A 393 10.98 -54.67 100.64
N GLU A 394 11.74 -54.01 101.52
CA GLU A 394 12.08 -52.59 101.40
C GLU A 394 12.91 -52.31 100.15
N ASP A 395 13.95 -53.13 99.90
CA ASP A 395 14.76 -53.06 98.68
C ASP A 395 13.91 -53.28 97.41
N ALA A 396 12.97 -54.24 97.45
CA ALA A 396 12.06 -54.50 96.35
C ALA A 396 11.07 -53.35 96.09
N VAL A 397 10.57 -52.67 97.13
CA VAL A 397 9.74 -51.46 96.96
C VAL A 397 10.52 -50.35 96.27
N VAL A 398 11.78 -50.12 96.66
CA VAL A 398 12.65 -49.13 96.00
C VAL A 398 12.86 -49.48 94.52
N ALA A 399 13.10 -50.74 94.20
CA ALA A 399 13.24 -51.20 92.81
C ALA A 399 11.94 -50.97 92.01
N MET A 400 10.76 -51.23 92.61
CA MET A 400 9.47 -50.97 91.96
C MET A 400 9.22 -49.48 91.72
N GLU A 401 9.64 -48.59 92.62
CA GLU A 401 9.56 -47.14 92.39
C GLU A 401 10.45 -46.67 91.24
N GLN A 402 11.66 -47.24 91.13
CA GLN A 402 12.55 -46.96 90.01
C GLN A 402 11.95 -47.47 88.70
N ASN A 403 11.34 -48.65 88.69
CA ASN A 403 10.66 -49.20 87.51
C ASN A 403 9.44 -48.36 87.09
N ALA A 404 8.63 -47.90 88.05
CA ALA A 404 7.51 -47.00 87.77
C ALA A 404 7.98 -45.69 87.10
N LYS A 405 9.08 -45.10 87.58
CA LYS A 405 9.71 -43.91 86.96
C LYS A 405 10.26 -44.21 85.56
N ALA A 406 10.90 -45.36 85.37
CA ALA A 406 11.44 -45.78 84.07
C ALA A 406 10.32 -45.99 83.04
N THR A 407 9.23 -46.62 83.44
CA THR A 407 8.03 -46.84 82.61
C THR A 407 7.39 -45.51 82.22
N GLN A 408 7.22 -44.58 83.17
CA GLN A 408 6.68 -43.24 82.89
C GLN A 408 7.55 -42.48 81.86
N LYS A 409 8.88 -42.55 82.01
CA LYS A 409 9.80 -41.96 81.04
C LYS A 409 9.68 -42.63 79.66
N GLY A 410 9.46 -43.95 79.61
CA GLY A 410 9.17 -44.70 78.38
C GLY A 410 7.92 -44.20 77.68
N MET A 411 6.82 -44.01 78.42
CA MET A 411 5.57 -43.43 77.90
C MET A 411 5.79 -42.03 77.30
N ASP A 412 6.52 -41.15 78.00
CA ASP A 412 6.83 -39.81 77.49
C ASP A 412 7.66 -39.84 76.20
N SER A 413 8.59 -40.80 76.07
CA SER A 413 9.37 -41.01 74.86
C SER A 413 8.51 -41.48 73.69
N ILE A 414 7.57 -42.41 73.91
CA ILE A 414 6.64 -42.87 72.88
C ILE A 414 5.72 -41.73 72.43
N ARG A 415 5.19 -40.93 73.37
CA ARG A 415 4.36 -39.77 73.05
C ARG A 415 5.07 -38.76 72.14
N LYS A 416 6.32 -38.40 72.45
CA LYS A 416 7.13 -37.50 71.60
C LYS A 416 7.36 -38.08 70.20
N ALA A 417 7.52 -39.39 70.11
CA ALA A 417 7.68 -40.06 68.82
C ALA A 417 6.36 -40.01 68.00
N ASN A 418 5.20 -40.13 68.67
CA ASN A 418 3.89 -39.99 68.03
C ASN A 418 3.60 -38.54 67.56
N GLU A 419 4.00 -37.54 68.37
CA GLU A 419 3.98 -36.13 67.97
C GLU A 419 4.83 -35.89 66.71
N SER A 420 6.02 -36.51 66.64
CA SER A 420 6.90 -36.42 65.47
C SER A 420 6.30 -37.10 64.22
N ALA A 421 5.64 -38.26 64.39
CA ALA A 421 4.93 -38.93 63.31
C ALA A 421 3.78 -38.08 62.76
N THR A 422 3.07 -37.37 63.64
CA THR A 422 2.00 -36.43 63.24
C THR A 422 2.53 -35.28 62.40
N LEU A 423 3.68 -34.71 62.77
CA LEU A 423 4.35 -33.68 61.97
C LEU A 423 4.76 -34.20 60.59
N ILE A 424 5.31 -35.42 60.51
CA ILE A 424 5.67 -36.07 59.24
C ILE A 424 4.43 -36.21 58.35
N THR A 425 3.31 -36.66 58.89
CA THR A 425 2.04 -36.78 58.13
C THR A 425 1.61 -35.44 57.56
N SER A 426 1.63 -34.37 58.37
CA SER A 426 1.26 -33.02 57.90
C SER A 426 2.21 -32.48 56.82
N SER A 427 3.53 -32.64 56.98
CA SER A 427 4.49 -32.25 55.95
C SER A 427 4.33 -33.04 54.66
N ASN A 428 3.93 -34.31 54.77
CA ASN A 428 3.71 -35.18 53.62
C ASN A 428 2.42 -34.82 52.87
N GLU A 429 1.37 -34.37 53.57
CA GLU A 429 0.15 -33.81 52.96
C GLU A 429 0.44 -32.50 52.22
N GLU A 430 1.27 -31.62 52.80
CA GLU A 430 1.72 -30.39 52.12
C GLU A 430 2.51 -30.72 50.85
N LEU A 431 3.42 -31.69 50.92
CA LEU A 431 4.19 -32.18 49.76
C LEU A 431 3.27 -32.73 48.66
N ALA A 432 2.23 -33.48 49.02
CA ALA A 432 1.23 -33.95 48.05
C ALA A 432 0.53 -32.79 47.33
N GLY A 433 0.18 -31.73 48.07
CA GLY A 433 -0.39 -30.51 47.49
C GLY A 433 0.58 -29.79 46.54
N GLN A 434 1.86 -29.70 46.91
CA GLN A 434 2.88 -29.09 46.05
C GLN A 434 3.08 -29.86 44.74
N ILE A 435 3.06 -31.20 44.77
CA ILE A 435 3.14 -32.02 43.56
C ILE A 435 1.99 -31.69 42.59
N HIS A 436 0.78 -31.52 43.11
CA HIS A 436 -0.38 -31.15 42.28
C HIS A 436 -0.22 -29.76 41.62
N GLU A 437 0.30 -28.78 42.36
CA GLU A 437 0.57 -27.45 41.80
C GLU A 437 1.70 -27.48 40.75
N ILE A 438 2.72 -28.33 40.92
CA ILE A 438 3.76 -28.52 39.90
C ILE A 438 3.16 -29.11 38.62
N ASP A 439 2.30 -30.13 38.71
CA ASP A 439 1.63 -30.70 37.53
C ASP A 439 0.78 -29.65 36.79
N LYS A 440 0.05 -28.81 37.52
CA LYS A 440 -0.74 -27.72 36.94
C LYS A 440 0.16 -26.67 36.27
N ALA A 441 1.28 -26.31 36.89
CA ALA A 441 2.25 -25.39 36.31
C ALA A 441 2.88 -25.98 35.03
N ALA A 442 3.23 -27.27 35.04
CA ALA A 442 3.75 -27.98 33.89
C ALA A 442 2.76 -27.97 32.71
N GLU A 443 1.48 -28.19 32.97
CA GLU A 443 0.43 -28.11 31.95
C GLU A 443 0.28 -26.72 31.35
N VAL A 444 0.35 -25.67 32.18
CA VAL A 444 0.34 -24.28 31.70
C VAL A 444 1.55 -24.00 30.80
N ILE A 445 2.74 -24.46 31.19
CA ILE A 445 3.95 -24.32 30.37
C ILE A 445 3.76 -25.06 29.05
N ARG A 446 3.22 -26.28 29.05
CA ARG A 446 2.94 -27.05 27.82
C ARG A 446 2.05 -26.28 26.85
N VAL A 447 0.94 -25.73 27.33
CA VAL A 447 0.01 -24.92 26.52
C VAL A 447 0.70 -23.67 25.99
N LYS A 448 1.48 -22.98 26.83
CA LYS A 448 2.21 -21.77 26.43
C LYS A 448 3.29 -22.05 25.38
N SER A 449 4.05 -23.12 25.53
CA SER A 449 5.03 -23.56 24.53
C SER A 449 4.36 -23.87 23.19
N GLY A 450 3.19 -24.51 23.20
CA GLY A 450 2.39 -24.71 21.98
C GLY A 450 1.98 -23.40 21.29
N GLN A 451 1.57 -22.39 22.07
CA GLN A 451 1.24 -21.06 21.54
C GLN A 451 2.47 -20.36 20.92
N VAL A 452 3.66 -20.54 21.50
CA VAL A 452 4.91 -20.02 20.91
C VAL A 452 5.22 -20.73 19.60
N ALA A 453 5.07 -22.06 19.52
CA ALA A 453 5.29 -22.82 18.28
C ALA A 453 4.36 -22.34 17.15
N ASP A 454 3.08 -22.14 17.45
CA ASP A 454 2.12 -21.61 16.47
C ASP A 454 2.48 -20.18 16.02
N SER A 455 2.96 -19.34 16.94
CA SER A 455 3.45 -18.00 16.61
C SER A 455 4.69 -18.05 15.71
N MET A 456 5.60 -18.99 15.96
CA MET A 456 6.79 -19.20 15.13
C MET A 456 6.43 -19.69 13.72
N LYS A 457 5.42 -20.54 13.57
CA LYS A 457 4.87 -20.91 12.24
C LYS A 457 4.33 -19.70 11.48
N GLN A 458 3.64 -18.79 12.17
CA GLN A 458 3.16 -17.56 11.54
C GLN A 458 4.31 -16.65 11.11
N ILE A 459 5.33 -16.47 11.96
CA ILE A 459 6.53 -15.70 11.61
C ILE A 459 7.25 -16.35 10.43
N SER A 460 7.39 -17.68 10.40
CA SER A 460 7.98 -18.42 9.28
C SER A 460 7.26 -18.13 7.96
N ASN A 461 5.93 -18.21 7.96
CA ASN A 461 5.12 -17.89 6.79
C ASN A 461 5.29 -16.43 6.35
N ASN A 462 5.32 -15.48 7.29
CA ASN A 462 5.55 -14.07 6.99
C ASN A 462 6.95 -13.82 6.42
N THR A 463 7.98 -14.48 6.97
CA THR A 463 9.37 -14.43 6.48
C THR A 463 9.45 -14.96 5.05
N GLN A 464 8.77 -16.06 4.74
CA GLN A 464 8.70 -16.59 3.38
C GLN A 464 7.99 -15.63 2.42
N GLN A 465 6.89 -15.03 2.85
CA GLN A 465 6.18 -14.02 2.05
C GLN A 465 7.06 -12.78 1.80
N ASN A 466 7.82 -12.34 2.80
CA ASN A 466 8.78 -11.26 2.65
C ASN A 466 9.87 -11.60 1.64
N CYS A 467 10.43 -12.81 1.67
CA CYS A 467 11.42 -13.25 0.68
C CYS A 467 10.84 -13.16 -0.74
N ASN A 468 9.64 -13.70 -0.96
CA ASN A 468 8.97 -13.65 -2.26
C ASN A 468 8.69 -12.20 -2.70
N ALA A 469 8.28 -11.33 -1.78
CA ALA A 469 8.05 -9.91 -2.07
C ALA A 469 9.35 -9.19 -2.43
N VAL A 470 10.45 -9.50 -1.75
CA VAL A 470 11.77 -8.93 -2.04
C VAL A 470 12.27 -9.39 -3.41
N GLU A 471 12.06 -10.65 -3.81
CA GLU A 471 12.38 -11.11 -5.17
C GLU A 471 11.63 -10.29 -6.24
N LEU A 472 10.34 -10.04 -6.04
CA LEU A 472 9.53 -9.22 -6.95
C LEU A 472 10.02 -7.76 -7.01
N VAL A 473 10.34 -7.17 -5.86
CA VAL A 473 10.90 -5.81 -5.80
C VAL A 473 12.25 -5.76 -6.50
N THR A 474 13.11 -6.75 -6.29
CA THR A 474 14.43 -6.83 -6.94
C THR A 474 14.28 -6.88 -8.46
N ALA A 475 13.37 -7.72 -8.98
CA ALA A 475 13.09 -7.79 -10.41
C ALA A 475 12.59 -6.46 -10.97
N ALA A 476 11.64 -5.80 -10.29
CA ALA A 476 11.12 -4.50 -10.69
C ALA A 476 12.20 -3.39 -10.64
N THR A 477 13.09 -3.43 -9.65
CA THR A 477 14.21 -2.48 -9.54
C THR A 477 15.24 -2.70 -10.64
N GLN A 478 15.51 -3.94 -11.05
CA GLN A 478 16.36 -4.24 -12.20
C GLN A 478 15.76 -3.71 -13.50
N GLU A 479 14.47 -3.93 -13.74
CA GLU A 479 13.75 -3.41 -14.92
C GLU A 479 13.76 -1.88 -14.94
N ASN A 480 13.48 -1.23 -13.80
CA ASN A 480 13.56 0.23 -13.67
C ASN A 480 14.97 0.75 -13.93
N THR A 481 16.01 0.06 -13.46
CA THR A 481 17.40 0.47 -13.68
C THR A 481 17.74 0.45 -15.17
N ALA A 482 17.38 -0.63 -15.88
CA ALA A 482 17.56 -0.72 -17.33
C ALA A 482 16.76 0.36 -18.10
N GLY A 483 15.54 0.65 -17.63
CA GLY A 483 14.70 1.72 -18.18
C GLY A 483 15.33 3.10 -18.00
N THR A 484 15.86 3.39 -16.81
CA THR A 484 16.54 4.66 -16.47
C THR A 484 17.84 4.82 -17.26
N GLU A 485 18.62 3.75 -17.46
CA GLU A 485 19.82 3.77 -18.33
C GLU A 485 19.46 4.11 -19.78
N SER A 486 18.40 3.48 -20.31
CA SER A 486 17.89 3.78 -21.65
C SER A 486 17.41 5.23 -21.76
N LEU A 487 16.78 5.77 -20.71
CA LEU A 487 16.34 7.15 -20.65
C LEU A 487 17.52 8.13 -20.66
N SER A 488 18.60 7.79 -19.94
CA SER A 488 19.85 8.55 -19.94
C SER A 488 20.44 8.69 -21.36
N GLU A 489 20.45 7.59 -22.11
CA GLU A 489 20.91 7.58 -23.51
C GLU A 489 20.03 8.49 -24.41
N ILE A 490 18.71 8.42 -24.24
CA ILE A 490 17.76 9.29 -24.97
C ILE A 490 18.00 10.77 -24.61
N VAL A 491 18.23 11.07 -23.33
CA VAL A 491 18.50 12.44 -22.86
C VAL A 491 19.77 13.00 -23.49
N GLU A 492 20.84 12.20 -23.61
CA GLU A 492 22.05 12.61 -24.35
C GLU A 492 21.76 12.90 -25.83
N GLN A 493 20.96 12.05 -26.49
CA GLN A 493 20.60 12.25 -27.89
C GLN A 493 19.77 13.54 -28.09
N ILE A 494 18.77 13.80 -27.23
CA ILE A 494 17.97 15.03 -27.30
C ILE A 494 18.83 16.26 -27.00
N LYS A 495 19.79 16.15 -26.07
CA LYS A 495 20.76 17.21 -25.79
C LYS A 495 21.57 17.58 -27.03
N ALA A 496 22.11 16.58 -27.73
CA ALA A 496 22.87 16.79 -28.96
C ALA A 496 21.99 17.41 -30.07
N LEU A 497 20.76 16.93 -30.23
CA LEU A 497 19.81 17.46 -31.23
C LEU A 497 19.42 18.92 -30.94
N SER A 498 19.18 19.25 -29.67
CA SER A 498 18.85 20.62 -29.24
C SER A 498 20.03 21.57 -29.47
N GLN A 499 21.25 21.13 -29.19
CA GLN A 499 22.46 21.93 -29.49
C GLN A 499 22.61 22.18 -30.99
N GLN A 500 22.37 21.16 -31.83
CA GLN A 500 22.39 21.31 -33.28
C GLN A 500 21.32 22.30 -33.77
N LEU A 501 20.09 22.20 -33.25
CA LEU A 501 19.00 23.11 -33.59
C LEU A 501 19.36 24.55 -33.21
N ASN A 502 19.92 24.77 -32.02
CA ASN A 502 20.32 26.10 -31.57
C ASN A 502 21.38 26.72 -32.49
N VAL A 503 22.37 25.93 -32.93
CA VAL A 503 23.40 26.37 -33.89
C VAL A 503 22.78 26.74 -35.24
N VAL A 504 21.84 25.95 -35.75
CA VAL A 504 21.16 26.21 -37.04
C VAL A 504 20.25 27.44 -36.99
N VAL A 505 19.67 27.75 -35.84
CA VAL A 505 18.75 28.89 -35.67
C VAL A 505 19.51 30.21 -35.43
N GLN A 506 20.71 30.15 -34.84
CA GLN A 506 21.58 31.30 -34.60
C GLN A 506 22.51 31.65 -35.77
N GLY A 507 22.86 30.67 -36.62
CA GLY A 507 23.54 30.89 -37.91
C GLY A 507 22.63 31.46 -38.98
#